data_AF-A0AAV5UYP1-F1
#
_entry.id   AF-A0AAV5UYP1-F1
#
_cell.length_a   1.000
_cell.length_b   1.000
_cell.length_c   1.000
_cell.angle_alpha   90.00
_cell.angle_beta   90.00
_cell.angle_gamma   90.00
#
_symmetry.space_group_name_H-M   'P 1'
#
loop_
_entity.id
_entity.type
_entity.pdbx_description
1 polymer ?
#
loop_
_entity_poly.entity_id
_entity_poly.type
_entity_poly.pdbx_seq_one_letter_code
_entity_poly.pdbx_strand_id
1 'polypeptide(L)' 'PIPNLNCTTREQLFLCGKSAMELLDYFIDKAAERGLLIMLDNHRITPGGGVPELWYNVEYPESEVISLWRHL' A
#
# COMPACT_ATOMS: atom_id res chain seq x y z
N PRO A 1 -3.35 4.58 10.57
CA PRO A 1 -1.98 4.57 11.12
C PRO A 1 -1.35 3.16 11.03
N ILE A 2 -0.16 3.04 10.44
CA ILE A 2 0.55 1.76 10.35
C ILE A 2 1.05 1.36 11.76
N PRO A 3 0.65 0.19 12.30
CA PRO A 3 0.92 -0.16 13.70
C PRO A 3 2.39 -0.41 14.07
N ASN A 4 3.31 -0.50 13.09
CA ASN A 4 4.71 -0.85 13.31
C ASN A 4 5.71 0.21 12.82
N LEU A 5 5.28 1.47 12.61
CA LEU A 5 6.21 2.53 12.25
C LEU A 5 6.94 3.03 13.50
N ASN A 6 8.28 2.87 13.54
CA ASN A 6 9.09 3.35 14.67
C ASN A 6 9.22 4.87 14.61
N CYS A 7 8.55 5.56 15.53
CA CYS A 7 8.44 7.02 15.60
C CYS A 7 9.47 7.68 16.53
N THR A 8 10.54 6.97 16.89
CA THR A 8 11.46 7.41 17.94
C THR A 8 12.58 8.34 17.47
N THR A 9 12.83 8.43 16.16
CA THR A 9 13.84 9.35 15.60
C THR A 9 13.18 10.58 14.97
N ARG A 10 13.83 11.74 15.11
CA ARG A 10 13.33 13.02 14.57
C ARG A 10 13.09 12.96 13.06
N GLU A 11 13.90 12.18 12.37
CA GLU A 11 13.82 12.00 10.92
C GLU A 11 12.60 11.17 10.50
N GLN A 12 12.07 10.30 11.37
CA GLN A 12 10.92 9.43 11.06
C GLN A 12 9.59 9.98 11.58
N LEU A 13 9.61 11.02 12.43
CA LEU A 13 8.40 11.65 13.00
C LEU A 13 7.39 12.11 11.94
N PHE A 14 7.85 12.58 10.78
CA PHE A 14 6.94 13.04 9.72
C PHE A 14 6.14 11.90 9.08
N LEU A 15 6.60 10.65 9.22
CA LEU A 15 5.90 9.46 8.73
C LEU A 15 4.85 8.97 9.73
N CYS A 16 4.93 9.43 10.98
CA CYS A 16 4.04 9.02 12.06
C CYS A 16 2.64 9.58 11.86
N GLY A 17 1.63 8.74 12.11
CA GLY A 17 0.22 9.11 11.93
C GLY A 17 -0.29 9.00 10.50
N LYS A 18 0.58 8.84 9.49
CA LYS A 18 0.17 8.62 8.11
C LYS A 18 -0.55 7.29 7.92
N SER A 19 -1.51 7.28 7.01
CA SER A 19 -2.13 6.08 6.44
C SER A 19 -1.13 5.35 5.52
N ALA A 20 -1.46 4.11 5.16
CA ALA A 20 -0.63 3.35 4.22
C ALA A 20 -0.57 4.02 2.84
N MET A 21 -1.66 4.62 2.38
CA MET A 21 -1.71 5.33 1.09
C MET A 21 -0.82 6.57 1.10
N GLU A 22 -0.89 7.42 2.13
CA GLU A 22 -0.02 8.60 2.23
C GLU A 22 1.48 8.24 2.29
N LEU A 23 1.81 7.05 2.81
CA LEU A 23 3.18 6.55 2.82
C LEU A 23 3.60 5.98 1.46
N LEU A 24 2.68 5.34 0.73
CA LEU A 24 2.90 4.90 -0.64
C LEU A 24 3.17 6.10 -1.56
N ASP A 25 2.34 7.15 -1.47
CA ASP A 25 2.52 8.40 -2.21
C ASP A 25 3.91 9.01 -1.95
N TYR A 26 4.26 9.15 -0.67
CA TYR A 26 5.57 9.66 -0.27
C TYR A 26 6.72 8.81 -0.84
N PHE A 27 6.59 7.49 -0.83
CA PHE A 27 7.60 6.59 -1.36
C PHE A 27 7.77 6.73 -2.88
N ILE A 28 6.66 6.84 -3.62
CA ILE A 28 6.66 7.07 -5.07
C ILE A 28 7.34 8.40 -5.40
N ASP A 29 7.03 9.48 -4.67
CA ASP A 29 7.68 10.79 -4.85
C ASP A 29 9.20 10.70 -4.63
N LYS A 30 9.63 10.00 -3.58
CA LYS A 30 11.07 9.80 -3.30
C LYS A 30 11.77 8.91 -4.31
N ALA A 31 11.07 7.94 -4.89
CA ALA A 31 11.59 7.14 -6.00
C ALA A 31 11.77 8.00 -7.26
N ALA A 32 10.79 8.85 -7.58
CA ALA A 32 10.83 9.75 -8.73
C ALA A 32 11.99 10.76 -8.63
N GLU A 33 12.24 11.34 -7.46
CA GLU A 33 13.41 12.22 -7.21
C GLU A 33 14.76 11.55 -7.55
N ARG A 34 14.81 10.21 -7.55
CA ARG A 34 16.00 9.40 -7.81
C ARG A 34 15.99 8.76 -9.19
N GLY A 35 14.99 9.04 -10.02
CA GLY A 35 14.83 8.41 -11.34
C GLY A 35 14.50 6.92 -11.28
N LEU A 36 13.88 6.45 -10.19
CA LEU A 36 13.48 5.06 -10.01
C LEU A 36 12.03 4.86 -10.47
N LEU A 37 11.80 3.79 -11.25
CA LEU A 37 10.46 3.35 -11.63
C LEU A 37 9.86 2.45 -10.55
N ILE A 38 8.55 2.58 -10.35
CA ILE A 38 7.78 1.77 -9.40
C ILE A 38 6.69 1.03 -10.17
N MET A 39 6.52 -0.25 -9.87
CA MET A 39 5.43 -1.09 -10.36
C MET A 39 4.59 -1.54 -9.16
N LEU A 40 3.31 -1.20 -9.16
CA LEU A 40 2.40 -1.58 -8.09
C LEU A 40 1.92 -3.03 -8.31
N ASP A 41 1.92 -3.80 -7.24
CA ASP A 41 1.47 -5.19 -7.20
C ASP A 41 0.40 -5.35 -6.10
N ASN A 42 -0.83 -5.69 -6.48
CA ASN A 42 -1.85 -6.10 -5.52
C ASN A 42 -1.59 -7.56 -5.12
N HIS A 43 -0.62 -7.71 -4.24
CA HIS A 43 -0.02 -8.99 -3.90
C HIS A 43 -1.00 -9.94 -3.18
N ARG A 44 -2.00 -9.39 -2.48
CA ARG A 44 -3.01 -10.12 -1.70
C ARG A 44 -4.29 -9.30 -1.59
N ILE A 45 -5.44 -9.95 -1.78
CA ILE A 45 -6.75 -9.31 -1.61
C ILE A 45 -7.21 -9.27 -0.15
N THR A 46 -6.65 -10.12 0.72
CA THR A 46 -7.00 -10.19 2.15
C THR A 46 -5.84 -9.71 3.03
N PRO A 47 -6.06 -8.78 3.98
CA PRO A 47 -5.04 -8.35 4.92
C PRO A 47 -4.51 -9.50 5.80
N GLY A 48 -3.19 -9.64 5.91
CA GLY A 48 -2.57 -10.64 6.79
C GLY A 48 -2.70 -12.11 6.36
N GLY A 49 -3.44 -12.40 5.27
CA GLY A 49 -3.60 -13.74 4.70
C GLY A 49 -2.44 -14.18 3.79
N GLY A 50 -2.56 -15.37 3.20
CA GLY A 50 -1.67 -15.82 2.12
C GLY A 50 -2.01 -15.21 0.76
N VAL A 51 -1.27 -15.60 -0.29
CA VAL A 51 -1.66 -15.29 -1.67
C VAL A 51 -2.84 -16.20 -2.03
N PRO A 52 -4.00 -15.64 -2.42
CA PRO A 52 -5.16 -16.46 -2.78
C PRO A 52 -4.92 -17.18 -4.12
N GLU A 53 -5.62 -18.29 -4.35
CA GLU A 53 -5.60 -18.99 -5.64
C GLU A 53 -6.22 -18.15 -6.76
N LEU A 54 -7.26 -17.37 -6.43
CA LEU A 54 -7.97 -16.48 -7.33
C LEU A 54 -7.82 -15.02 -6.90
N TRP A 55 -7.97 -14.11 -7.86
CA TRP A 55 -7.87 -12.66 -7.67
C TRP A 55 -9.13 -12.02 -7.06
N TYR A 56 -10.14 -12.82 -6.69
CA TYR A 56 -11.36 -12.39 -5.99
C TYR A 56 -11.90 -13.52 -5.11
N ASN A 57 -12.78 -13.20 -4.17
CA ASN A 57 -13.49 -14.19 -3.34
C ASN A 57 -14.87 -13.67 -2.90
N VAL A 58 -15.53 -14.36 -1.97
CA VAL A 58 -16.86 -13.99 -1.46
C VAL A 58 -16.85 -12.67 -0.68
N GLU A 59 -15.75 -12.37 0.03
CA GLU A 59 -15.58 -11.14 0.82
C GLU A 59 -15.17 -9.95 -0.07
N TYR A 60 -14.34 -10.21 -1.10
CA TYR A 60 -13.84 -9.24 -2.07
C TYR A 60 -14.23 -9.68 -3.49
N PRO A 61 -15.44 -9.36 -3.96
CA PRO A 61 -15.91 -9.76 -5.28
C PRO A 61 -15.13 -9.08 -6.39
N GLU A 62 -15.14 -9.68 -7.59
CA GLU A 62 -14.38 -9.21 -8.76
C GLU A 62 -14.60 -7.72 -9.04
N SER A 63 -15.84 -7.24 -8.94
CA SER A 63 -16.18 -5.84 -9.15
C SER A 63 -15.46 -4.89 -8.19
N GLU A 64 -15.26 -5.29 -6.94
CA GLU A 64 -14.52 -4.51 -5.96
C GLU A 64 -13.03 -4.51 -6.25
N VAL A 65 -12.47 -5.65 -6.64
CA VAL A 65 -11.04 -5.76 -7.00
C VAL A 65 -10.73 -4.91 -8.25
N ILE A 66 -11.61 -4.93 -9.26
CA ILE A 66 -11.50 -4.05 -10.43
C ILE A 66 -11.62 -2.57 -10.02
N SER A 67 -12.57 -2.25 -9.14
CA SER A 67 -12.76 -0.88 -8.66
C SER A 67 -11.51 -0.38 -7.93
N LEU A 68 -10.91 -1.21 -7.07
CA LEU A 68 -9.66 -0.90 -6.37
C LEU A 68 -8.55 -0.52 -7.36
N TRP A 69 -8.31 -1.33 -8.39
CA TRP A 69 -7.29 -1.05 -9.39
C TRP A 69 -7.52 0.25 -10.18
N ARG A 70 -8.77 0.70 -10.31
CA ARG A 70 -9.11 1.96 -11.01
C ARG A 70 -8.92 3.21 -10.17
N HIS A 71 -8.92 3.07 -8.84
CA HIS A 71 -8.85 4.18 -7.89
C HIS A 71 -7.55 4.18 -7.07
N LEU A 72 -6.61 3.32 -7.45
CA LEU A 72 -5.25 3.26 -6.91
C LEU A 72 -4.40 4.43 -7.38
#